data_AF-A0A356WYN8-F1
#
_entry.id   AF-A0A356WYN8-F1
#
_cell.length_a   1.000
_cell.length_b   1.000
_cell.length_c   1.000
_cell.angle_alpha   90.00
_cell.angle_beta   90.00
_cell.angle_gamma   90.00
#
_symmetry.space_group_name_H-M   'P 1'
#
loop_
_entity.id
_entity.type
_entity.pdbx_description
1 polymer ?
#
loop_
_entity_poly.entity_id
_entity_poly.type
_entity_poly.pdbx_seq_one_letter_code
_entity_poly.pdbx_strand_id
1 'polypeptide(L)' 'VSPYENDRHYVSQLFPEGSFKTIHITCDPKTAQQRDPRGLYKKAKEGEITGLTGYDADHEAPENPALTINT' A
#
# COMPACT_ATOMS: atom_id res chain seq x y z
N VAL A 1 2.79 -3.99 2.52
CA VAL A 1 1.79 -3.32 1.66
C VAL A 1 1.75 -4.05 0.33
N SER A 2 0.63 -4.06 -0.38
CA SER A 2 0.48 -4.70 -1.70
C SER A 2 0.37 -3.62 -2.78
N PRO A 3 1.50 -3.06 -3.26
CA PRO A 3 1.48 -1.86 -4.09
C PRO A 3 1.04 -2.11 -5.53
N TYR A 4 1.26 -3.31 -6.09
CA TYR A 4 1.00 -3.60 -7.50
C TYR A 4 -0.29 -4.40 -7.71
N GLU A 5 -1.05 -4.05 -8.74
CA GLU A 5 -2.32 -4.71 -9.08
C GLU A 5 -2.10 -6.16 -9.49
N ASN A 6 -1.05 -6.44 -10.26
CA ASN A 6 -0.71 -7.80 -10.70
C ASN A 6 -0.51 -8.74 -9.52
N ASP A 7 0.15 -8.29 -8.45
CA ASP A 7 0.37 -9.09 -7.24
C ASP A 7 -0.95 -9.35 -6.50
N ARG A 8 -1.81 -8.34 -6.40
CA ARG A 8 -3.15 -8.48 -5.80
C ARG A 8 -4.00 -9.46 -6.59
N HIS A 9 -3.99 -9.36 -7.92
CA HIS A 9 -4.68 -10.27 -8.82
C HIS A 9 -4.17 -11.69 -8.66
N TYR A 10 -2.85 -11.91 -8.72
CA TYR A 10 -2.24 -13.22 -8.56
C TYR A 10 -2.66 -13.88 -7.23
N VAL A 11 -2.56 -13.14 -6.13
CA VAL A 11 -2.97 -13.64 -4.81
C VAL A 11 -4.46 -13.97 -4.78
N SER A 12 -5.32 -13.17 -5.41
CA SER A 12 -6.77 -13.44 -5.46
C SER A 12 -7.11 -14.79 -6.10
N GLN A 13 -6.32 -15.24 -7.09
CA GLN A 13 -6.51 -16.51 -7.80
C GLN A 13 -6.15 -17.74 -6.95
N LEU A 14 -5.45 -17.55 -5.83
CA LEU A 14 -5.10 -18.62 -4.89
C LEU A 14 -6.28 -19.01 -3.99
N PHE A 15 -7.38 -18.25 -4.02
CA PHE A 15 -8.55 -18.48 -3.17
C PHE A 15 -9.77 -18.86 -4.02
N PRO A 16 -10.73 -19.61 -3.43
CA PRO A 16 -12.01 -19.85 -4.08
C PRO A 16 -12.73 -18.54 -4.43
N GLU A 17 -13.52 -18.58 -5.51
CA GLU A 17 -14.31 -17.43 -5.94
C GLU A 17 -15.16 -16.89 -4.79
N GLY A 18 -15.19 -15.56 -4.66
CA GLY A 18 -15.93 -14.86 -3.59
C GLY A 18 -15.28 -14.88 -2.21
N SER A 19 -14.24 -15.68 -1.97
CA SER A 19 -13.58 -15.82 -0.66
C SER A 19 -12.45 -14.81 -0.42
N PHE A 20 -11.99 -14.13 -1.47
CA PHE A 20 -10.99 -13.07 -1.38
C PHE A 20 -11.64 -11.69 -1.53
N LYS A 21 -11.25 -10.73 -0.69
CA LYS A 21 -11.71 -9.34 -0.73
C LYS A 21 -10.53 -8.40 -0.54
N THR A 22 -10.41 -7.42 -1.43
CA THR A 22 -9.41 -6.36 -1.35
C THR A 22 -9.96 -5.19 -0.54
N ILE A 23 -9.20 -4.73 0.45
CA ILE A 23 -9.52 -3.55 1.25
C ILE A 23 -8.46 -2.49 0.97
N HIS A 24 -8.88 -1.34 0.46
CA HIS A 24 -7.99 -0.23 0.16
C HIS A 24 -7.97 0.75 1.34
N ILE A 25 -6.85 0.77 2.07
CA ILE A 25 -6.61 1.77 3.12
C ILE A 25 -5.76 2.87 2.50
N THR A 26 -6.29 4.08 2.48
CA THR A 26 -5.65 5.24 1.86
C THR A 26 -5.62 6.44 2.80
N CYS A 27 -4.66 7.34 2.59
CA CYS A 27 -4.56 8.61 3.27
C CYS A 27 -3.71 9.57 2.44
N ASP A 28 -3.74 10.85 2.80
CA ASP A 28 -2.82 11.83 2.21
C ASP A 28 -1.35 11.42 2.47
N PRO A 29 -0.47 11.43 1.44
CA PRO A 29 0.92 11.01 1.59
C PRO A 29 1.71 11.80 2.63
N LYS A 30 1.48 13.12 2.74
CA LYS A 30 2.17 13.94 3.75
C LYS A 30 1.73 13.55 5.15
N THR A 31 0.45 13.26 5.32
CA THR A 31 -0.10 12.76 6.59
C THR A 31 0.52 11.42 6.99
N ALA A 32 0.68 10.47 6.05
CA ALA A 32 1.36 9.19 6.31
C ALA A 32 2.83 9.39 6.75
N GLN A 33 3.56 10.23 6.02
CA GLN A 33 4.95 10.56 6.30
C GLN A 33 5.13 11.32 7.61
N GLN A 34 4.15 12.15 8.00
CA GLN A 34 4.17 12.85 9.29
C GLN A 34 3.93 11.89 10.46
N ARG A 35 2.99 10.94 10.31
CA ARG A 35 2.66 9.97 11.35
C ARG A 35 3.84 9.04 11.67
N ASP A 36 4.60 8.64 10.65
CA ASP A 36 5.81 7.78 10.67
C ASP A 36 6.05 6.98 11.97
N PRO A 37 5.13 6.08 12.36
CA PRO A 37 5.16 5.45 13.68
C PRO A 37 6.36 4.50 13.87
N ARG A 38 7.02 4.12 12.77
CA ARG A 38 8.16 3.20 12.73
C ARG A 38 9.46 3.86 12.28
N GLY A 39 9.46 5.16 11.99
CA GLY A 39 10.64 5.87 11.51
C GLY A 39 11.11 5.45 10.11
N LEU A 40 10.25 4.80 9.31
CA LEU A 40 10.64 4.27 7.99
C LEU A 40 10.79 5.40 6.97
N TYR A 41 9.90 6.39 7.01
CA TYR A 41 9.99 7.55 6.12
C TYR A 41 11.19 8.42 6.48
N LYS A 42 11.50 8.56 7.76
CA LYS A 42 12.74 9.22 8.21
C LYS A 42 13.99 8.53 7.65
N LYS A 43 14.09 7.20 7.80
CA LYS A 43 15.22 6.42 7.28
C LYS A 43 15.35 6.50 5.76
N ALA A 44 14.23 6.48 5.04
CA ALA A 44 14.24 6.65 3.59
C ALA A 44 14.76 8.04 3.19
N LYS A 45 14.36 9.09 3.92
CA LYS A 45 14.86 10.45 3.73
C LYS A 45 16.36 10.59 4.03
N GLU A 46 16.87 9.81 5.00
CA GLU A 46 18.28 9.75 5.35
C GLU A 46 19.10 8.86 4.36
N GLY A 47 18.44 8.22 3.41
CA GLY A 47 19.07 7.36 2.40
C GLY A 47 19.41 5.95 2.89
N GLU A 48 18.94 5.57 4.08
CA GLU A 48 19.17 4.23 4.65
C GLU A 48 18.24 3.16 4.06
N ILE A 49 17.09 3.58 3.51
CA ILE A 49 16.09 2.71 2.90
C ILE A 49 15.76 3.25 1.52
N THR A 50 15.73 2.36 0.53
CA THR A 50 15.24 2.63 -0.82
C THR A 50 14.07 1.70 -1.14
N GLY A 51 13.22 2.09 -2.09
CA GLY A 51 12.07 1.30 -2.50
C GLY A 51 10.91 1.30 -1.50
N LEU A 52 10.76 2.37 -0.71
CA LEU A 52 9.68 2.55 0.23
C LEU A 52 8.42 3.07 -0.47
N THR A 53 7.36 2.26 -0.42
CA THR A 53 6.04 2.61 -0.97
C THR A 53 5.49 3.90 -0.36
N GLY A 54 5.09 4.86 -1.21
CA GLY A 54 4.63 6.18 -0.77
C GLY A 54 5.76 7.17 -0.45
N TYR A 55 7.01 6.83 -0.81
CA TYR A 55 8.16 7.74 -0.84
C TYR A 55 8.86 7.71 -2.19
N ASP A 56 9.60 6.63 -2.51
CA ASP A 56 10.40 6.46 -3.72
C ASP A 56 10.02 5.20 -4.53
N ALA A 57 9.04 4.42 -4.04
CA ALA A 57 8.40 3.34 -4.80
C ALA A 57 6.93 3.64 -5.09
N ASP A 58 6.48 3.16 -6.24
CA ASP A 58 5.11 3.30 -6.73
C ASP A 58 4.09 2.55 -5.86
N HIS A 59 2.85 3.04 -5.91
CA HIS A 59 1.68 2.39 -5.34
C HIS A 59 0.51 2.54 -6.30
N GLU A 60 0.10 1.44 -6.90
CA GLU A 60 -1.08 1.37 -7.75
C GLU A 60 -2.31 1.18 -6.86
N ALA A 61 -3.20 2.17 -6.85
CA ALA A 61 -4.47 2.02 -6.15
C ALA A 61 -5.29 0.87 -6.79
N PRO A 62 -5.94 0.01 -6.00
CA PRO A 62 -6.80 -1.04 -6.54
C PRO A 62 -7.98 -0.44 -7.31
N GLU A 63 -8.30 -1.00 -8.47
CA GLU A 63 -9.37 -0.48 -9.34
C GLU A 63 -10.77 -0.74 -8.74
N ASN A 64 -10.99 -1.94 -8.19
CA ASN A 64 -12.28 -2.36 -7.62
C ASN A 64 -12.11 -2.97 -6.21
N PRO A 65 -11.77 -2.16 -5.20
CA PRO A 65 -11.70 -2.64 -3.82
C PRO A 65 -13.12 -2.95 -3.29
N ALA A 66 -13.24 -4.00 -2.48
CA ALA A 66 -14.49 -4.31 -1.79
C ALA A 66 -14.87 -3.24 -0.76
N LEU A 67 -13.88 -2.55 -0.21
CA LEU A 67 -14.03 -1.42 0.71
C LEU A 67 -12.83 -0.49 0.60
N THR A 68 -13.10 0.82 0.61
CA THR A 68 -12.07 1.86 0.73
C THR A 68 -12.24 2.60 2.05
N ILE A 69 -11.16 2.74 2.81
CA ILE A 69 -11.10 3.49 4.06
C ILE A 69 -10.08 4.61 3.90
N ASN A 70 -10.51 5.86 4.16
CA ASN A 70 -9.64 7.03 4.19
C ASN A 70 -9.35 7.41 5.65
N THR A 71 -8.06 7.47 6.03
CA THR A 71 -7.60 7.60 7.43
C THR A 71 -6.74 8.81 7.71
#